data_AF-A0A2Z6LKH1-F1
#
_entry.id   AF-A0A2Z6LKH1-F1
#
_cell.length_a   1.000
_cell.length_b   1.000
_cell.length_c   1.000
_cell.angle_alpha   90.00
_cell.angle_beta   90.00
_cell.angle_gamma   90.00
#
_symmetry.space_group_name_H-M   'P 1'
#
loop_
_entity.id
_entity.type
_entity.pdbx_description
1 polymer ?
#
loop_
_entity_poly.entity_id
_entity_poly.type
_entity_poly.pdbx_seq_one_letter_code
_entity_poly.pdbx_strand_id
1 'polypeptide(L)'
;MAEVVFKKAQMIDADANKALNLALCLMRQSRYEEAYLILEQVLQGKLPGSEEIKSKNRAEELVVELSANLPQPLFMDDLGLDDDLVKGIDGLLSVWSPTRSRRLPIFEEISSFRDQLAC
;
A
#
# COMPACT_ATOMS: atom_id res chain seq x y z
N MET A 1 -12.72 -2.83 -15.84
CA MET A 1 -12.18 -2.95 -17.22
C MET A 1 -10.66 -2.83 -17.28
N ALA A 2 -10.03 -1.88 -16.57
CA ALA A 2 -8.58 -1.68 -16.60
C ALA A 2 -7.74 -2.91 -16.19
N GLU A 3 -8.15 -3.65 -15.16
CA GLU A 3 -7.43 -4.85 -14.68
C GLU A 3 -7.22 -5.92 -15.76
N VAL A 4 -8.28 -6.25 -16.53
CA VAL A 4 -8.20 -7.25 -17.60
C VAL A 4 -7.23 -6.81 -18.70
N VAL A 5 -7.17 -5.50 -18.97
CA VAL A 5 -6.24 -4.92 -19.94
C VAL A 5 -4.80 -5.05 -19.44
N PHE A 6 -4.54 -4.70 -18.17
CA PHE A 6 -3.21 -4.82 -17.58
C PHE A 6 -2.76 -6.27 -17.44
N LYS A 7 -3.64 -7.19 -17.03
CA LYS A 7 -3.33 -8.64 -16.99
C LYS A 7 -2.96 -9.18 -18.38
N LYS A 8 -3.73 -8.82 -19.42
CA LYS A 8 -3.40 -9.21 -20.80
C LYS A 8 -2.10 -8.57 -21.30
N ALA A 9 -1.86 -7.30 -20.97
CA ALA A 9 -0.63 -6.62 -21.36
C ALA A 9 0.61 -7.21 -20.67
N GLN A 10 0.50 -7.61 -19.39
CA GLN A 10 1.57 -8.28 -18.64
C GLN A 10 1.95 -9.63 -19.26
N MET A 11 0.99 -10.35 -19.85
CA MET A 11 1.25 -11.62 -20.55
C MET A 11 1.98 -11.44 -21.89
N ILE A 12 1.85 -10.26 -22.52
CA ILE A 12 2.44 -9.96 -23.84
C ILE A 12 3.82 -9.33 -23.68
N ASP A 13 3.91 -8.36 -22.79
CA ASP A 13 5.13 -7.59 -22.52
C ASP A 13 5.09 -7.16 -21.06
N ALA A 14 5.75 -7.95 -20.22
CA ALA A 14 5.83 -7.72 -18.79
C ALA A 14 6.78 -6.54 -18.51
N ASP A 15 6.30 -5.51 -17.83
CA ASP A 15 7.14 -4.41 -17.36
C ASP A 15 6.68 -3.88 -15.99
N ALA A 16 7.60 -3.22 -15.29
CA ALA A 16 7.36 -2.67 -13.97
C ALA A 16 6.24 -1.62 -13.95
N ASN A 17 6.11 -0.77 -14.97
CA ASN A 17 5.08 0.26 -15.01
C ASN A 17 3.68 -0.34 -15.18
N LYS A 18 3.51 -1.34 -16.05
CA LYS A 18 2.23 -2.08 -16.17
C LYS A 18 1.87 -2.80 -14.88
N ALA A 19 2.85 -3.42 -14.21
CA ALA A 19 2.66 -4.07 -12.92
C ALA A 19 2.23 -3.07 -11.81
N LEU A 20 2.89 -1.91 -11.72
CA LEU A 20 2.51 -0.85 -10.77
C LEU A 20 1.09 -0.33 -11.01
N ASN A 21 0.71 -0.15 -12.28
CA ASN A 21 -0.66 0.27 -12.63
C ASN A 21 -1.70 -0.81 -12.30
N LEU A 22 -1.35 -2.10 -12.47
CA LEU A 22 -2.20 -3.21 -12.05
C LEU A 22 -2.37 -3.26 -10.54
N ALA A 23 -1.29 -3.12 -9.76
CA ALA A 23 -1.33 -3.07 -8.31
C ALA A 23 -2.24 -1.94 -7.81
N LEU A 24 -2.13 -0.74 -8.39
CA LEU A 24 -3.01 0.38 -8.07
C LEU A 24 -4.48 0.09 -8.37
N CYS A 25 -4.78 -0.61 -9.48
CA CYS A 25 -6.14 -1.02 -9.81
C CYS A 25 -6.71 -2.03 -8.79
N LEU A 26 -5.87 -2.92 -8.27
CA LEU A 26 -6.27 -3.91 -7.26
C LEU A 26 -6.48 -3.27 -5.89
N MET A 27 -5.62 -2.33 -5.48
CA MET A 27 -5.79 -1.53 -4.26
C MET A 27 -7.12 -0.76 -4.27
N ARG A 28 -7.48 -0.13 -5.39
CA ARG A 28 -8.78 0.55 -5.57
C ARG A 28 -9.99 -0.38 -5.49
N GLN A 29 -9.79 -1.68 -5.69
CA GLN A 29 -10.81 -2.72 -5.55
C GLN A 29 -10.74 -3.42 -4.17
N SER A 30 -9.93 -2.91 -3.24
CA SER A 30 -9.66 -3.51 -1.93
C SER A 30 -9.09 -4.93 -2.00
N ARG A 31 -8.46 -5.30 -3.13
CA ARG A 31 -7.76 -6.58 -3.34
C ARG A 31 -6.29 -6.42 -3.01
N TYR A 32 -6.01 -6.23 -1.73
CA TYR A 32 -4.70 -5.81 -1.26
C TYR A 32 -3.64 -6.92 -1.32
N GLU A 33 -4.03 -8.18 -1.11
CA GLU A 33 -3.13 -9.34 -1.26
C GLU A 33 -2.51 -9.43 -2.66
N GLU A 34 -3.35 -9.43 -3.69
CA GLU A 34 -2.88 -9.48 -5.07
C GLU A 34 -2.06 -8.24 -5.45
N ALA A 35 -2.44 -7.07 -4.94
CA ALA A 35 -1.66 -5.85 -5.15
C ALA A 35 -0.27 -5.97 -4.54
N TYR A 36 -0.17 -6.50 -3.32
CA TYR A 36 1.08 -6.69 -2.61
C TYR A 36 2.03 -7.64 -3.35
N LEU A 37 1.55 -8.80 -3.78
CA LEU A 37 2.34 -9.78 -4.54
C LEU A 37 2.91 -9.20 -5.85
N ILE A 38 2.21 -8.25 -6.46
CA ILE A 38 2.68 -7.56 -7.67
C ILE A 38 3.73 -6.51 -7.34
N LEU A 39 3.54 -5.73 -6.27
CA LEU A 39 4.51 -4.75 -5.80
C LEU A 39 5.82 -5.43 -5.39
N GLU A 40 5.73 -6.58 -4.72
CA GLU A 40 6.89 -7.37 -4.32
C GLU A 40 7.73 -7.82 -5.54
N GLN A 41 7.09 -8.24 -6.64
CA GLN A 41 7.79 -8.61 -7.87
C GLN A 41 8.59 -7.44 -8.47
N VAL A 42 8.07 -6.21 -8.36
CA VAL A 42 8.79 -5.01 -8.80
C VAL A 42 9.96 -4.71 -7.84
N LEU A 43 9.75 -4.79 -6.54
CA LEU A 43 10.81 -4.53 -5.54
C LEU A 43 11.97 -5.55 -5.63
N GLN A 44 11.65 -6.82 -5.90
CA GLN A 44 12.63 -7.89 -6.08
C GLN A 44 13.32 -7.87 -7.45
N GLY A 45 13.02 -6.89 -8.31
CA GLY A 45 13.66 -6.77 -9.62
C GLY A 45 13.23 -7.84 -10.63
N LYS A 46 12.11 -8.56 -10.37
CA LYS A 46 11.67 -9.71 -11.19
C LYS A 46 11.09 -9.29 -12.55
N LEU A 47 10.72 -8.02 -12.71
CA LEU A 47 10.14 -7.50 -13.95
C LEU A 47 11.10 -6.56 -14.70
N PRO A 48 11.09 -6.57 -16.04
CA PRO A 48 11.81 -5.58 -16.85
C PRO A 48 11.48 -4.15 -16.43
N GLY A 49 12.50 -3.29 -16.30
CA GLY A 49 12.34 -1.89 -15.86
C GLY A 49 12.15 -1.71 -14.35
N SER A 50 12.20 -2.78 -13.55
CA SER A 50 12.14 -2.70 -12.09
C SER A 50 13.40 -2.11 -11.47
N GLU A 51 14.55 -2.20 -12.15
CA GLU A 51 15.80 -1.61 -11.68
C GLU A 51 15.83 -0.09 -11.74
N GLU A 52 14.88 0.52 -12.45
CA GLU A 52 14.77 1.95 -12.48
C GLU A 52 14.33 2.49 -11.11
N ILE A 53 15.09 3.46 -10.59
CA ILE A 53 14.84 4.09 -9.28
C ILE A 53 13.38 4.58 -9.20
N LYS A 54 12.84 5.12 -10.29
CA LYS A 54 11.45 5.58 -10.36
C LYS A 54 10.43 4.46 -10.12
N SER A 55 10.70 3.26 -10.63
CA SER A 55 9.84 2.09 -10.49
C SER A 55 9.87 1.57 -9.05
N LYS A 56 11.07 1.52 -8.45
CA LYS A 56 11.25 1.15 -7.03
C LYS A 56 10.54 2.15 -6.13
N ASN A 57 10.86 3.44 -6.22
CA ASN A 57 10.21 4.48 -5.42
C ASN A 57 8.67 4.44 -5.54
N ARG A 58 8.14 4.17 -6.74
CA ARG A 58 6.71 4.07 -6.93
C ARG A 58 6.11 2.81 -6.31
N ALA A 59 6.79 1.68 -6.38
CA ALA A 59 6.35 0.44 -5.72
C ALA A 59 6.30 0.63 -4.20
N GLU A 60 7.34 1.25 -3.67
CA GLU A 60 7.54 1.61 -2.27
C GLU A 60 6.41 2.51 -1.73
N GLU A 61 6.10 3.60 -2.44
CA GLU A 61 4.96 4.48 -2.13
C GLU A 61 3.63 3.71 -2.06
N LEU A 62 3.40 2.80 -3.01
CA LEU A 62 2.17 2.01 -3.07
C LEU A 62 2.08 1.00 -1.92
N VAL A 63 3.20 0.41 -1.48
CA VAL A 63 3.24 -0.44 -0.28
C VAL A 63 2.88 0.35 0.97
N VAL A 64 3.40 1.58 1.11
CA VAL A 64 3.05 2.47 2.23
C VAL A 64 1.56 2.80 2.20
N GLU A 65 1.01 3.19 1.05
CA GLU A 65 -0.41 3.48 0.89
C GLU A 65 -1.27 2.25 1.21
N LEU A 66 -0.86 1.06 0.77
CA LEU A 66 -1.53 -0.20 1.08
C LEU A 66 -1.57 -0.44 2.58
N SER A 67 -0.42 -0.36 3.27
CA SER A 67 -0.33 -0.56 4.72
C SER A 67 -1.15 0.46 5.53
N ALA A 68 -1.31 1.69 5.03
CA ALA A 68 -2.11 2.73 5.68
C ALA A 68 -3.62 2.48 5.59
N ASN A 69 -4.07 1.71 4.58
CA ASN A 69 -5.48 1.41 4.35
C ASN A 69 -5.95 0.12 5.05
N LEU A 70 -5.05 -0.63 5.69
CA LEU A 70 -5.42 -1.88 6.38
C LEU A 70 -5.33 -1.82 7.91
N PRO A 71 -6.20 -2.57 8.61
CA PRO A 71 -5.99 -2.91 10.00
C PRO A 71 -4.71 -3.77 10.11
N GLN A 72 -3.64 -3.17 10.64
CA GLN A 72 -2.30 -3.77 10.76
C GLN A 72 -2.24 -5.21 11.30
N PRO A 73 -3.13 -5.69 12.20
CA PRO A 73 -3.02 -7.06 12.72
C PRO A 73 -3.59 -8.14 11.79
N LEU A 74 -4.61 -7.83 10.98
CA LEU A 74 -5.36 -8.86 10.25
C LEU A 74 -4.76 -9.21 8.90
N PHE A 75 -4.08 -8.25 8.26
CA PHE A 75 -3.51 -8.47 6.93
C PHE A 75 -2.24 -9.31 6.96
N MET A 76 -1.41 -9.10 7.97
CA MET A 76 -0.11 -9.78 8.08
C MET A 76 -0.31 -11.28 8.30
N ASP A 77 -1.38 -11.65 9.03
CA ASP A 77 -1.81 -13.03 9.29
C ASP A 77 -2.47 -13.66 8.04
N ASP A 78 -3.33 -12.92 7.33
CA ASP A 78 -4.01 -13.36 6.10
C ASP A 78 -3.06 -13.61 4.93
N LEU A 79 -1.99 -12.81 4.82
CA LEU A 79 -0.97 -12.96 3.77
C LEU A 79 0.07 -14.05 4.05
N GLY A 80 0.07 -14.66 5.25
CA GLY A 80 1.08 -15.65 5.63
C GLY A 80 2.52 -15.16 5.46
N LEU A 81 2.78 -13.87 5.68
CA LEU A 81 4.12 -13.30 5.53
C LEU A 81 4.99 -13.75 6.72
N ASP A 82 6.12 -14.38 6.44
CA ASP A 82 7.09 -14.78 7.47
C ASP A 82 7.55 -13.56 8.30
N ASP A 83 7.79 -13.76 9.61
CA ASP A 83 8.20 -12.72 10.57
C ASP A 83 9.42 -11.91 10.11
N ASP A 84 10.35 -12.53 9.38
CA ASP A 84 11.54 -11.86 8.83
C ASP A 84 11.20 -10.87 7.70
N LEU A 85 10.18 -11.17 6.89
CA LEU A 85 9.70 -10.30 5.82
C LEU A 85 8.86 -9.15 6.41
N VAL A 86 8.03 -9.45 7.40
CA VAL A 86 7.31 -8.46 8.23
C VAL A 86 8.27 -7.45 8.85
N LYS A 87 9.38 -7.93 9.42
CA LYS A 87 10.43 -7.08 9.98
C LYS A 87 11.16 -6.24 8.94
N GLY A 88 11.32 -6.77 7.72
CA GLY A 88 11.82 -6.01 6.57
C GLY A 88 10.89 -4.84 6.20
N ILE A 89 9.58 -5.07 6.22
CA ILE A 89 8.57 -4.04 5.94
C ILE A 89 8.50 -3.01 7.07
N ASP A 90 8.49 -3.44 8.33
CA ASP A 90 8.52 -2.53 9.48
C ASP A 90 9.79 -1.67 9.48
N GLY A 91 10.94 -2.28 9.16
CA GLY A 91 12.20 -1.57 8.94
C GLY A 91 12.10 -0.53 7.82
N LEU A 92 11.49 -0.88 6.69
CA LEU A 92 11.31 0.04 5.56
C LEU A 92 10.33 1.19 5.89
N LEU A 93 9.23 0.89 6.57
CA LEU A 93 8.27 1.86 7.08
C LEU A 93 8.91 2.79 8.13
N SER A 94 9.82 2.28 8.97
CA SER A 94 10.54 3.09 9.95
C SER A 94 11.55 4.06 9.29
N VAL A 95 12.13 3.68 8.15
CA VAL A 95 13.09 4.49 7.39
C VAL A 95 12.39 5.61 6.61
N TRP A 96 11.20 5.36 6.08
CA TRP A 96 10.42 6.37 5.32
C TRP A 96 9.34 7.08 6.12
N SER A 97 9.01 6.57 7.30
CA SER A 97 8.21 7.28 8.30
C SER A 97 9.09 7.56 9.52
N PRO A 98 10.00 8.55 9.47
CA PRO A 98 10.48 9.14 10.70
C PRO A 98 9.24 9.77 11.35
N THR A 99 8.73 9.11 12.37
CA THR A 99 7.65 9.58 13.25
C THR A 99 6.35 9.95 12.52
N ARG A 100 5.45 8.98 12.34
CA ARG A 100 4.03 9.28 12.54
C ARG A 100 3.83 9.59 14.02
N SER A 101 4.14 10.84 14.39
CA SER A 101 3.70 11.41 15.65
C SER A 101 2.22 11.12 15.81
N ARG A 102 1.93 10.50 16.96
CA ARG A 102 0.63 10.21 17.54
C ARG A 102 -0.37 11.29 17.12
N ARG A 103 -1.54 10.85 16.62
CA ARG A 103 -2.82 11.56 16.50
C ARG A 103 -2.74 13.05 16.86
N LEU A 104 -2.91 13.93 15.88
CA LEU A 104 -3.15 15.34 16.16
C LEU A 104 -4.41 15.44 17.07
N PRO A 105 -4.32 16.07 18.26
CA PRO A 105 -5.41 16.15 19.23
C PRO A 105 -6.40 17.27 18.85
N ILE A 106 -6.83 17.34 17.59
CA ILE A 106 -7.71 18.42 17.10
C ILE A 106 -9.19 18.04 17.14
N PHE A 107 -9.53 16.79 17.46
CA PHE A 107 -10.93 16.32 17.53
C PHE A 107 -11.42 16.05 18.96
N GLU A 108 -10.77 16.62 19.98
CA GLU A 108 -11.38 16.74 21.32
C GLU A 108 -12.33 17.96 21.44
N GLU A 109 -12.49 18.77 20.39
CA GLU A 109 -13.28 20.01 20.44
C GLU A 109 -14.58 19.97 19.59
N ILE A 110 -15.22 18.80 19.45
CA ILE A 110 -16.59 18.70 18.88
C ILE A 110 -17.54 17.93 19.81
N SER A 111 -17.51 18.18 21.12
CA SER A 111 -18.52 17.64 22.02
C SER A 111 -19.08 18.59 23.09
N SER A 112 -18.77 19.90 23.04
CA SER A 112 -19.38 20.88 23.96
C SER A 112 -20.43 21.80 23.33
N PHE A 113 -20.74 21.67 22.04
CA PHE A 113 -21.72 22.56 21.36
C PHE A 113 -23.07 21.92 21.07
N ARG A 114 -23.44 20.86 21.82
CA ARG A 114 -24.70 20.13 21.61
C ARG A 114 -25.67 20.23 22.79
N ASP A 115 -25.72 21.38 23.47
CA ASP A 115 -26.66 21.56 24.59
C ASP A 115 -27.23 22.97 24.77
N GLN A 116 -27.53 23.72 23.69
CA GLN A 116 -28.42 24.89 23.80
C GLN A 116 -29.39 24.99 22.62
N LEU A 117 -30.37 24.08 22.62
CA LEU A 117 -31.68 24.30 22.01
C LEU A 117 -32.70 24.25 23.16
N ALA A 118 -33.06 25.40 23.72
CA ALA A 118 -34.30 25.60 24.47
C ALA A 118 -34.62 27.10 24.65
N CYS A 119 -35.78 27.48 24.10
CA CYS A 119 -36.59 28.71 24.24
C CYS A 119 -35.97 30.07 23.93
#